data_AF-A0A1H4G4G0-F1
#
_entry.id   AF-A0A1H4G4G0-F1
#
_cell.length_a   1.000
_cell.length_b   1.000
_cell.length_c   1.000
_cell.angle_alpha   90.00
_cell.angle_beta   90.00
_cell.angle_gamma   90.00
#
_symmetry.space_group_name_H-M   'P 1'
#
loop_
_entity.id
_entity.type
_entity.pdbx_description
1 polymer ?
#
loop_
_entity_poly.entity_id
_entity_poly.type
_entity_poly.pdbx_seq_one_letter_code
_entity_poly.pdbx_strand_id
1 'polypeptide(L)'
;MVMGCPVRSNLRLTPQSDVIELPIADDLDIAGWDLRKALALLMKPNAVLLEWLSSPIRYRWQPDVCAALFALARRTLHAPACRHHYLRLAARQWAEHIAERAEVSRKKYFYVLRSALALRWLRLRPAAPPPMALSDLGAGVALPPRVASAIDLLVRQKWDVREHGLGPRLAVLDELIEAEIAFAEIQLDPSVVDPGVLAEAEALFAELALAPERLAPSRHGWALAAGGVEGQDQLGRSQTTLGAENTCLAGRVRQLGN
;
A
#
# COMPACT_ATOMS: atom_id res chain seq x y z
N MET A 1 0.15 0.62 8.29
CA MET A 1 -1.31 0.79 8.37
C MET A 1 -1.77 0.82 9.83
N VAL A 2 -2.67 1.75 10.18
CA VAL A 2 -3.40 1.76 11.46
C VAL A 2 -4.88 1.65 11.14
N MET A 3 -5.56 0.66 11.70
CA MET A 3 -7.02 0.64 11.76
C MET A 3 -7.44 1.00 13.18
N GLY A 4 -8.20 2.07 13.30
CA GLY A 4 -8.69 2.58 14.58
C GLY A 4 -9.96 1.86 15.04
N CYS A 5 -10.13 1.74 16.36
CA CYS A 5 -11.34 1.22 16.96
C CYS A 5 -12.50 2.25 16.86
N PRO A 6 -13.67 1.87 16.31
CA PRO A 6 -14.74 2.81 15.97
C PRO A 6 -15.70 3.16 17.11
N VAL A 7 -15.64 2.46 18.26
CA VAL A 7 -16.74 2.49 19.24
C VAL A 7 -16.98 3.89 19.82
N ARG A 8 -15.95 4.71 19.97
CA ARG A 8 -16.11 6.04 20.59
C ARG A 8 -16.43 7.17 19.60
N SER A 9 -16.12 7.02 18.31
CA SER A 9 -16.42 8.04 17.29
C SER A 9 -17.84 7.90 16.74
N ASN A 10 -18.34 6.67 16.61
CA ASN A 10 -19.69 6.38 16.09
C ASN A 10 -20.83 6.70 17.06
N LEU A 11 -20.52 6.99 18.32
CA LEU A 11 -21.48 7.39 19.36
C LEU A 11 -21.52 8.91 19.58
N ARG A 12 -20.91 9.70 18.69
CA ARG A 12 -20.96 11.16 18.74
C ARG A 12 -22.04 11.67 17.80
N LEU A 13 -22.75 12.71 18.24
CA LEU A 13 -23.76 13.40 17.43
C LEU A 13 -23.15 14.17 16.26
N THR A 14 -21.86 14.51 16.34
CA THR A 14 -21.14 15.22 15.28
C THR A 14 -20.35 14.26 14.40
N PRO A 15 -20.35 14.47 13.06
CA PRO A 15 -19.51 13.69 12.14
C PRO A 15 -18.04 13.79 12.55
N GLN A 16 -17.35 12.64 12.55
CA GLN A 16 -15.91 12.56 12.79
C GLN A 16 -15.21 12.16 11.48
N SER A 17 -13.94 12.52 11.35
CA SER A 17 -13.11 12.03 10.25
C SER A 17 -13.01 10.51 10.33
N ASP A 18 -13.29 9.86 9.22
CA ASP A 18 -13.15 8.43 8.98
C ASP A 18 -11.74 8.08 8.47
N VAL A 19 -10.87 9.08 8.33
CA VAL A 19 -9.44 8.99 7.99
C VAL A 19 -8.59 9.30 9.22
N ILE A 20 -7.56 8.47 9.43
CA ILE A 20 -6.55 8.62 10.47
C ILE A 20 -5.24 9.02 9.79
N GLU A 21 -4.81 10.25 10.01
CA GLU A 21 -3.50 10.77 9.59
C GLU A 21 -2.78 11.28 10.84
N LEU A 22 -1.56 10.81 11.08
CA LEU A 22 -0.69 11.34 12.13
C LEU A 22 0.38 12.23 11.51
N PRO A 23 0.83 13.29 12.21
CA PRO A 23 1.97 14.08 11.77
C PRO A 23 3.19 13.17 11.53
N ILE A 24 3.93 13.45 10.46
CA ILE A 24 5.15 12.71 10.13
C ILE A 24 6.15 12.93 11.28
N ALA A 25 6.54 11.85 11.93
CA ALA A 25 7.57 11.82 12.97
C ALA A 25 8.55 10.69 12.65
N ASP A 26 9.85 11.00 12.66
CA ASP A 26 10.94 10.02 12.47
C ASP A 26 10.73 9.08 11.25
N ASP A 27 10.44 9.67 10.08
CA ASP A 27 10.19 8.99 8.79
C ASP A 27 8.91 8.14 8.70
N LEU A 28 8.06 8.14 9.74
CA LEU A 28 6.80 7.39 9.74
C LEU A 28 5.65 8.20 9.13
N ASP A 29 5.25 7.82 7.91
CA ASP A 29 4.00 8.27 7.29
C ASP A 29 2.86 7.32 7.70
N ILE A 30 2.13 7.68 8.76
CA ILE A 30 1.04 6.87 9.32
C ILE A 30 -0.30 7.37 8.80
N ALA A 31 -0.81 6.67 7.79
CA ALA A 31 -2.18 6.80 7.30
C ALA A 31 -3.02 5.56 7.62
N GLY A 32 -4.33 5.76 7.78
CA GLY A 32 -5.29 4.73 8.14
C GLY A 32 -6.74 5.16 7.94
N TRP A 33 -7.64 4.21 8.12
CA TRP A 33 -9.08 4.42 8.11
C TRP A 33 -9.70 3.87 9.38
N ASP A 34 -10.86 4.40 9.76
CA ASP A 34 -11.70 3.70 10.71
C ASP A 34 -12.21 2.37 10.14
N LEU A 35 -12.67 1.48 11.02
CA LEU A 35 -13.13 0.15 10.61
C LEU A 35 -14.32 0.21 9.64
N ARG A 36 -15.25 1.15 9.83
CA ARG A 36 -16.44 1.28 8.98
C ARG A 36 -16.02 1.63 7.55
N LYS A 37 -15.17 2.65 7.38
CA LYS A 37 -14.63 3.08 6.09
C LYS A 37 -13.78 1.99 5.46
N ALA A 38 -12.94 1.31 6.22
CA ALA A 38 -12.14 0.20 5.70
C ALA A 38 -13.03 -0.89 5.09
N LEU A 39 -14.06 -1.34 5.81
CA LEU A 39 -15.02 -2.34 5.33
C LEU A 39 -15.89 -1.80 4.18
N ALA A 40 -16.36 -0.57 4.26
CA ALA A 40 -17.13 0.05 3.18
C ALA A 40 -16.31 0.21 1.89
N LEU A 41 -14.99 0.41 2.00
CA LEU A 41 -14.09 0.44 0.85
C LEU A 41 -13.86 -0.96 0.27
N LEU A 42 -13.87 -2.03 1.09
CA LEU A 42 -13.87 -3.40 0.57
C LEU A 42 -15.12 -3.74 -0.23
N MET A 43 -16.25 -3.12 0.10
CA MET A 43 -17.51 -3.30 -0.64
C MET A 43 -17.56 -2.50 -1.95
N LYS A 44 -16.51 -1.72 -2.25
CA LYS A 44 -16.37 -0.98 -3.50
C LYS A 44 -15.26 -1.62 -4.33
N PRO A 45 -15.22 -1.38 -5.65
CA PRO A 45 -14.07 -1.75 -6.47
C PRO A 45 -12.84 -0.92 -6.07
N ASN A 46 -12.17 -1.33 -4.99
CA ASN A 46 -11.02 -0.68 -4.40
C ASN A 46 -9.99 -1.72 -3.96
N ALA A 47 -8.83 -1.72 -4.61
CA ALA A 47 -7.74 -2.65 -4.30
C ALA A 47 -6.87 -2.19 -3.11
N VAL A 48 -6.97 -0.92 -2.70
CA VAL A 48 -6.03 -0.28 -1.76
C VAL A 48 -5.97 -1.00 -0.41
N LEU A 49 -7.11 -1.44 0.14
CA LEU A 49 -7.07 -2.11 1.44
C LEU A 49 -6.33 -3.45 1.38
N LEU A 50 -6.47 -4.21 0.28
CA LEU A 50 -5.72 -5.45 0.11
C LEU A 50 -4.23 -5.17 -0.08
N GLU A 51 -3.87 -4.13 -0.85
CA GLU A 51 -2.47 -3.71 -0.97
C GLU A 51 -1.89 -3.41 0.41
N TRP A 52 -2.63 -2.68 1.25
CA TRP A 52 -2.20 -2.34 2.61
C TRP A 52 -2.09 -3.57 3.52
N LEU A 53 -3.03 -4.51 3.43
CA LEU A 53 -2.97 -5.78 4.17
C LEU A 53 -1.83 -6.68 3.70
N SER A 54 -1.42 -6.55 2.44
CA SER A 54 -0.30 -7.29 1.85
C SER A 54 1.06 -6.60 2.07
N SER A 55 1.08 -5.43 2.72
CA SER A 55 2.32 -4.69 2.96
C SER A 55 3.25 -5.47 3.91
N PRO A 56 4.57 -5.51 3.61
CA PRO A 56 5.56 -6.08 4.53
C PRO A 56 5.73 -5.20 5.78
N ILE A 57 5.39 -3.91 5.71
CA ILE A 57 5.58 -2.96 6.81
C ILE A 57 4.31 -2.92 7.67
N ARG A 58 4.41 -3.45 8.90
CA ARG A 58 3.30 -3.58 9.84
C ARG A 58 3.59 -2.78 11.11
N TYR A 59 2.86 -1.69 11.33
CA TYR A 59 2.99 -0.86 12.55
C TYR A 59 2.18 -1.44 13.70
N ARG A 60 0.87 -1.60 13.50
CA ARG A 60 -0.05 -2.22 14.46
C ARG A 60 -0.80 -3.32 13.74
N TRP A 61 -0.67 -4.54 14.22
CA TRP A 61 -1.19 -5.73 13.57
C TRP A 61 -1.84 -6.65 14.61
N GLN A 62 -3.13 -6.90 14.45
CA GLN A 62 -3.90 -7.86 15.22
C GLN A 62 -4.06 -9.11 14.35
N PRO A 63 -3.32 -10.20 14.58
CA PRO A 63 -3.29 -11.33 13.65
C PRO A 63 -4.68 -11.84 13.25
N ASP A 64 -5.57 -12.06 14.22
CA ASP A 64 -6.90 -12.63 13.97
C ASP A 64 -7.81 -11.69 13.20
N VAL A 65 -7.82 -10.41 13.57
CA VAL A 65 -8.62 -9.38 12.90
C VAL A 65 -8.12 -9.15 11.47
N CYS A 66 -6.79 -9.04 11.30
CA CYS A 66 -6.20 -8.86 9.98
C CYS A 66 -6.39 -10.09 9.09
N ALA A 67 -6.36 -11.30 9.65
CA ALA A 67 -6.68 -12.52 8.92
C ALA A 67 -8.14 -12.53 8.43
N ALA A 68 -9.09 -12.16 9.30
CA ALA A 68 -10.50 -12.05 8.93
C ALA A 68 -10.73 -11.01 7.83
N LEU A 69 -10.11 -9.83 7.96
CA LEU A 69 -10.17 -8.77 6.94
C LEU A 69 -9.53 -9.20 5.62
N PHE A 70 -8.42 -9.93 5.66
CA PHE A 70 -7.77 -10.45 4.47
C PHE A 70 -8.63 -11.50 3.76
N ALA A 71 -9.26 -12.40 4.53
CA ALA A 71 -10.20 -13.38 3.99
C ALA A 71 -11.40 -12.70 3.32
N LEU A 72 -11.99 -11.70 3.97
CA LEU A 72 -13.08 -10.91 3.41
C LEU A 72 -12.65 -10.16 2.14
N ALA A 73 -11.51 -9.48 2.18
CA ALA A 73 -10.96 -8.75 1.04
C ALA A 73 -10.73 -9.67 -0.18
N ARG A 74 -10.23 -10.89 0.02
CA ARG A 74 -10.04 -11.86 -1.07
C ARG A 74 -11.35 -12.29 -1.73
N ARG A 75 -12.48 -12.23 -1.02
CA ARG A 75 -13.80 -12.57 -1.56
C ARG A 75 -14.48 -11.41 -2.26
N THR A 76 -14.17 -10.17 -1.87
CA THR A 76 -14.67 -8.96 -2.55
C THR A 76 -13.83 -8.62 -3.78
N LEU A 77 -12.55 -9.02 -3.79
CA LEU A 77 -11.67 -8.85 -4.94
C LEU A 77 -12.06 -9.81 -6.07
N HIS A 78 -12.89 -9.31 -6.97
CA HIS A 78 -13.02 -9.89 -8.29
C HIS A 78 -12.21 -9.09 -9.31
N ALA A 79 -11.68 -9.77 -10.33
CA ALA A 79 -10.79 -9.17 -11.32
C ALA A 79 -11.36 -7.91 -12.00
N PRO A 80 -12.67 -7.85 -12.37
CA PRO A 80 -13.26 -6.63 -12.92
C PRO A 80 -13.21 -5.40 -11.99
N ALA A 81 -13.46 -5.58 -10.68
CA ALA A 81 -13.44 -4.49 -9.71
C ALA A 81 -12.03 -3.89 -9.57
N CYS A 82 -11.04 -4.77 -9.47
CA CYS A 82 -9.64 -4.38 -9.34
C CYS A 82 -9.16 -3.66 -10.60
N ARG A 83 -9.52 -4.18 -11.77
CA ARG A 83 -9.21 -3.55 -13.04
C ARG A 83 -9.83 -2.15 -13.13
N HIS A 84 -11.12 -2.01 -12.78
CA HIS A 84 -11.80 -0.72 -12.77
C HIS A 84 -11.11 0.29 -11.84
N HIS A 85 -10.69 -0.16 -10.65
CA HIS A 85 -9.93 0.66 -9.71
C HIS A 85 -8.62 1.18 -10.31
N TYR A 86 -7.76 0.27 -10.78
CA TYR A 86 -6.47 0.66 -11.34
C TYR A 86 -6.59 1.44 -12.64
N LEU A 87 -7.63 1.19 -13.45
CA LEU A 87 -7.89 1.95 -14.66
C LEU A 87 -8.21 3.40 -14.32
N ARG A 88 -9.19 3.63 -13.42
CA ARG A 88 -9.52 5.00 -12.99
C ARG A 88 -8.33 5.69 -12.35
N LEU A 89 -7.54 4.98 -11.55
CA LEU A 89 -6.35 5.53 -10.91
C LEU A 89 -5.27 5.90 -11.93
N ALA A 90 -4.96 4.99 -12.87
CA ALA A 90 -3.98 5.20 -13.93
C ALA A 90 -4.39 6.35 -14.84
N ALA A 91 -5.62 6.33 -15.37
CA ALA A 91 -6.14 7.35 -16.28
C ALA A 91 -6.15 8.74 -15.63
N ARG A 92 -6.62 8.84 -14.38
CA ARG A 92 -6.61 10.10 -13.63
C ARG A 92 -5.19 10.62 -13.43
N GLN A 93 -4.28 9.80 -12.91
CA GLN A 93 -2.92 10.24 -12.64
C GLN A 93 -2.15 10.56 -13.93
N TRP A 94 -2.43 9.85 -15.03
CA TRP A 94 -1.87 10.13 -16.35
C TRP A 94 -2.31 11.51 -16.85
N ALA A 95 -3.62 11.79 -16.85
CA ALA A 95 -4.18 13.05 -17.29
C ALA A 95 -3.70 14.23 -16.43
N GLU A 96 -3.71 14.09 -15.10
CA GLU A 96 -3.37 15.17 -14.18
C GLU A 96 -1.86 15.51 -14.16
N HIS A 97 -1.00 14.52 -14.41
CA HIS A 97 0.43 14.66 -14.11
C HIS A 97 1.38 14.39 -15.26
N ILE A 98 0.97 13.71 -16.34
CA ILE A 98 1.89 13.26 -17.39
C ILE A 98 1.51 13.76 -18.79
N ALA A 99 0.27 13.57 -19.23
CA ALA A 99 -0.13 13.67 -20.65
C ALA A 99 0.29 14.99 -21.33
N GLU A 100 0.14 16.12 -20.64
CA GLU A 100 0.38 17.47 -21.18
C GLU A 100 1.65 18.13 -20.62
N ARG A 101 2.54 17.36 -20.00
CA ARG A 101 3.76 17.88 -19.37
C ARG A 101 4.99 17.53 -20.18
N ALA A 102 5.91 18.49 -20.33
CA ALA A 102 7.25 18.22 -20.88
C ALA A 102 8.14 17.51 -19.84
N GLU A 103 8.02 17.92 -18.58
CA GLU A 103 8.74 17.35 -17.45
C GLU A 103 7.76 16.88 -16.37
N VAL A 104 8.08 15.75 -15.75
CA VAL A 104 7.17 15.02 -14.87
C VAL A 104 7.86 14.62 -13.58
N SER A 105 7.12 14.70 -12.48
CA SER A 105 7.65 14.26 -11.17
C SER A 105 7.84 12.75 -11.18
N ARG A 106 9.04 12.29 -10.80
CA ARG A 106 9.36 10.87 -10.68
C ARG A 106 8.38 10.12 -9.77
N LYS A 107 7.97 10.74 -8.65
CA LYS A 107 6.97 10.15 -7.74
C LYS A 107 5.65 9.91 -8.47
N LYS A 108 5.19 10.89 -9.27
CA LYS A 108 3.97 10.75 -10.08
C LYS A 108 4.13 9.71 -11.18
N TYR A 109 5.30 9.67 -11.82
CA TYR A 109 5.62 8.64 -12.82
C TYR A 109 5.53 7.24 -12.24
N PHE A 110 6.08 7.01 -11.03
CA PHE A 110 5.94 5.73 -10.34
C PHE A 110 4.49 5.38 -9.98
N TYR A 111 3.66 6.34 -9.59
CA TYR A 111 2.25 6.07 -9.31
C TYR A 111 1.47 5.64 -10.56
N VAL A 112 1.69 6.31 -11.69
CA VAL A 112 1.02 5.95 -12.94
C VAL A 112 1.54 4.61 -13.46
N LEU A 113 2.86 4.44 -13.49
CA LEU A 113 3.52 3.21 -13.95
C LEU A 113 3.08 2.00 -13.10
N ARG A 114 3.02 2.14 -11.78
CA ARG A 114 2.49 1.10 -10.89
C ARG A 114 1.09 0.69 -11.33
N SER A 115 0.21 1.67 -11.53
CA SER A 115 -1.20 1.44 -11.87
C SER A 115 -1.32 0.71 -13.21
N ALA A 116 -0.52 1.10 -14.21
CA ALA A 116 -0.45 0.42 -15.51
C ALA A 116 0.09 -1.02 -15.40
N LEU A 117 1.13 -1.25 -14.60
CA LEU A 117 1.65 -2.60 -14.36
C LEU A 117 0.67 -3.47 -13.57
N ALA A 118 -0.13 -2.90 -12.67
CA ALA A 118 -1.20 -3.60 -11.98
C ALA A 118 -2.33 -4.02 -12.95
N LEU A 119 -2.68 -3.16 -13.92
CA LEU A 119 -3.59 -3.54 -15.01
C LEU A 119 -3.04 -4.72 -15.82
N ARG A 120 -1.76 -4.63 -16.21
CA ARG A 120 -1.06 -5.72 -16.92
C ARG A 120 -1.04 -7.01 -16.11
N TRP A 121 -0.78 -6.92 -14.80
CA TRP A 121 -0.80 -8.05 -13.88
C TRP A 121 -2.16 -8.72 -13.87
N LEU A 122 -3.24 -7.97 -13.64
CA LEU A 122 -4.60 -8.49 -13.59
C LEU A 122 -5.04 -9.12 -14.91
N ARG A 123 -4.53 -8.60 -16.04
CA ARG A 123 -4.74 -9.19 -17.37
C ARG A 123 -4.09 -10.57 -17.50
N LEU A 124 -2.87 -10.74 -16.98
CA LEU A 124 -2.12 -11.99 -17.06
C LEU A 124 -2.47 -12.99 -15.95
N ARG A 125 -2.96 -12.49 -14.80
CA ARG A 125 -3.19 -13.25 -13.56
C ARG A 125 -4.50 -12.77 -12.90
N PRO A 126 -5.67 -13.04 -13.49
CA PRO A 126 -6.95 -12.50 -13.00
C PRO A 126 -7.31 -12.96 -11.59
N ALA A 127 -6.81 -14.14 -11.15
CA ALA A 127 -7.09 -14.70 -9.84
C ALA A 127 -6.10 -14.23 -8.73
N ALA A 128 -5.05 -13.49 -9.09
CA ALA A 128 -4.02 -13.07 -8.14
C ALA A 128 -3.99 -11.54 -8.01
N PRO A 129 -4.01 -10.99 -6.79
CA PRO A 129 -3.88 -9.56 -6.59
C PRO A 129 -2.48 -9.07 -7.01
N PRO A 130 -2.37 -7.85 -7.56
CA PRO A 130 -1.08 -7.26 -7.89
C PRO A 130 -0.26 -6.97 -6.62
N PRO A 131 1.05 -7.27 -6.60
CA PRO A 131 1.90 -6.99 -5.44
C PRO A 131 2.10 -5.50 -5.16
N MET A 132 2.50 -5.19 -3.92
CA MET A 132 2.71 -3.82 -3.48
C MET A 132 4.05 -3.24 -3.93
N ALA A 133 5.10 -4.04 -4.14
CA ALA A 133 6.36 -3.51 -4.66
C ALA A 133 6.31 -3.42 -6.19
N LEU A 134 6.83 -2.31 -6.75
CA LEU A 134 6.96 -2.15 -8.20
C LEU A 134 7.92 -3.20 -8.81
N SER A 135 8.97 -3.56 -8.07
CA SER A 135 9.92 -4.61 -8.44
C SER A 135 9.20 -5.95 -8.64
N ASP A 136 8.35 -6.32 -7.70
CA ASP A 136 7.62 -7.60 -7.72
C ASP A 136 6.57 -7.60 -8.85
N LEU A 137 5.93 -6.45 -9.07
CA LEU A 137 5.04 -6.25 -10.22
C LEU A 137 5.78 -6.45 -11.54
N GLY A 138 6.93 -5.80 -11.70
CA GLY A 138 7.75 -5.89 -12.91
C GLY A 138 8.29 -7.30 -13.15
N ALA A 139 8.73 -8.00 -12.10
CA ALA A 139 9.24 -9.36 -12.19
C ALA A 139 8.15 -10.39 -12.51
N GLY A 140 6.91 -10.17 -12.05
CA GLY A 140 5.82 -11.13 -12.24
C GLY A 140 5.00 -10.94 -13.52
N VAL A 141 5.29 -9.92 -14.33
CA VAL A 141 4.67 -9.69 -15.65
C VAL A 141 5.73 -9.73 -16.76
N ALA A 142 5.36 -10.32 -17.91
CA ALA A 142 6.25 -10.30 -19.06
C ALA A 142 6.36 -8.87 -19.61
N LEU A 143 7.55 -8.29 -19.64
CA LEU A 143 7.83 -6.95 -20.18
C LEU A 143 8.80 -7.03 -21.37
N PRO A 144 8.63 -6.19 -22.40
CA PRO A 144 9.66 -6.02 -23.42
C PRO A 144 11.00 -5.60 -22.79
N PRO A 145 12.15 -6.09 -23.27
CA PRO A 145 13.46 -5.76 -22.68
C PRO A 145 13.70 -4.24 -22.57
N ARG A 146 13.28 -3.46 -23.57
CA ARG A 146 13.37 -1.99 -23.56
C ARG A 146 12.61 -1.34 -22.39
N VAL A 147 11.46 -1.90 -22.03
CA VAL A 147 10.60 -1.40 -20.94
C VAL A 147 11.24 -1.78 -19.60
N ALA A 148 11.65 -3.04 -19.44
CA ALA A 148 12.29 -3.51 -18.22
C ALA A 148 13.55 -2.68 -17.90
N SER A 149 14.42 -2.46 -18.89
CA SER A 149 15.61 -1.62 -18.74
C SER A 149 15.28 -0.17 -18.37
N ALA A 150 14.21 0.40 -18.93
CA ALA A 150 13.78 1.76 -18.60
C ALA A 150 13.23 1.86 -17.17
N ILE A 151 12.51 0.85 -16.68
CA ILE A 151 12.05 0.78 -15.29
C ILE A 151 13.25 0.64 -14.35
N ASP A 152 14.20 -0.25 -14.66
CA ASP A 152 15.40 -0.44 -13.86
C ASP A 152 16.24 0.84 -13.78
N LEU A 153 16.39 1.54 -14.91
CA LEU A 153 17.04 2.85 -14.95
C LEU A 153 16.30 3.84 -14.06
N LEU A 154 14.97 3.92 -14.18
CA LEU A 154 14.14 4.82 -13.38
C LEU A 154 14.23 4.51 -11.89
N VAL A 155 14.40 3.25 -11.49
CA VAL A 155 14.60 2.82 -10.09
C VAL A 155 16.01 3.16 -9.60
N ARG A 156 17.04 2.88 -10.40
CA ARG A 156 18.45 3.07 -10.02
C ARG A 156 18.89 4.53 -9.99
N GLN A 157 18.32 5.37 -10.85
CA GLN A 157 18.68 6.78 -10.89
C GLN A 157 18.29 7.46 -9.56
N LYS A 158 19.30 7.85 -8.77
CA LYS A 158 19.15 8.80 -7.67
C LYS A 158 19.13 10.20 -8.28
N TRP A 159 17.97 10.69 -8.71
CA TRP A 159 17.85 12.11 -9.05
C TRP A 159 17.96 12.92 -7.77
N ASP A 160 18.90 13.85 -7.77
CA ASP A 160 19.31 14.62 -6.60
C ASP A 160 18.10 15.25 -5.92
N VAL A 161 17.92 14.97 -4.62
CA VAL A 161 16.69 15.29 -3.85
C VAL A 161 16.45 16.80 -3.73
N ARG A 162 17.42 17.61 -4.15
CA ARG A 162 17.50 19.06 -3.98
C ARG A 162 16.79 19.87 -5.05
N GLU A 163 16.72 19.36 -6.29
CA GLU A 163 15.88 19.97 -7.32
C GLU A 163 14.64 19.11 -7.45
N HIS A 164 13.47 19.70 -7.22
CA HIS A 164 12.17 19.04 -7.30
C HIS A 164 12.17 18.01 -8.43
N GLY A 165 12.14 16.71 -8.09
CA GLY A 165 12.47 15.57 -8.97
C GLY A 165 11.61 15.41 -10.22
N LEU A 166 11.64 16.42 -11.06
CA LEU A 166 11.09 16.58 -12.39
C LEU A 166 12.17 16.10 -13.36
N GLY A 167 11.75 15.31 -14.34
CA GLY A 167 12.62 14.84 -15.40
C GLY A 167 11.85 14.68 -16.69
N PRO A 168 12.56 14.43 -17.80
CA PRO A 168 11.91 14.23 -19.08
C PRO A 168 11.03 12.98 -19.05
N ARG A 169 9.97 13.00 -19.86
CA ARG A 169 9.15 11.81 -20.11
C ARG A 169 9.97 10.73 -20.81
N LEU A 170 9.68 9.47 -20.45
CA LEU A 170 10.30 8.31 -21.06
C LEU A 170 9.31 7.68 -22.03
N ALA A 171 9.44 7.98 -23.33
CA ALA A 171 8.49 7.55 -24.37
C ALA A 171 8.15 6.04 -24.31
N VAL A 172 9.15 5.20 -24.03
CA VAL A 172 8.95 3.74 -23.89
C VAL A 172 8.03 3.33 -22.74
N LEU A 173 7.98 4.12 -21.66
CA LEU A 173 7.10 3.89 -20.52
C LEU A 173 5.74 4.55 -20.74
N ASP A 174 5.71 5.71 -21.38
CA ASP A 174 4.47 6.36 -21.83
C ASP A 174 3.66 5.41 -22.73
N GLU A 175 4.29 4.84 -23.77
CA GLU A 175 3.68 3.85 -24.67
C GLU A 175 3.07 2.66 -23.91
N LEU A 176 3.79 2.14 -22.90
CA LEU A 176 3.30 1.04 -22.07
C LEU A 176 2.06 1.47 -21.28
N ILE A 177 2.12 2.63 -20.63
CA ILE A 177 1.06 3.14 -19.78
C ILE A 177 -0.21 3.36 -20.61
N GLU A 178 -0.10 4.05 -21.73
CA GLU A 178 -1.22 4.31 -22.65
C GLU A 178 -1.81 2.99 -23.18
N ALA A 179 -0.97 2.04 -23.58
CA ALA A 179 -1.43 0.75 -24.09
C ALA A 179 -2.19 -0.07 -23.04
N GLU A 180 -1.72 -0.13 -21.79
CA GLU A 180 -2.42 -0.88 -20.74
C GLU A 180 -3.70 -0.17 -20.27
N ILE A 181 -3.74 1.18 -20.28
CA ILE A 181 -4.98 1.95 -20.03
C ILE A 181 -6.00 1.64 -21.13
N ALA A 182 -5.63 1.83 -22.40
CA ALA A 182 -6.53 1.61 -23.54
C ALA A 182 -7.04 0.16 -23.59
N PHE A 183 -6.18 -0.82 -23.31
CA PHE A 183 -6.59 -2.21 -23.25
C PHE A 183 -7.60 -2.47 -22.12
N ALA A 184 -7.39 -1.86 -20.95
CA ALA A 184 -8.28 -2.02 -19.80
C ALA A 184 -9.64 -1.35 -20.02
N GLU A 185 -9.70 -0.23 -20.76
CA GLU A 185 -10.96 0.45 -21.14
C GLU A 185 -11.85 -0.44 -22.01
N ILE A 186 -11.26 -1.21 -22.93
CA ILE A 186 -12.00 -2.15 -23.79
C ILE A 186 -12.61 -3.31 -22.99
N GLN A 187 -11.99 -3.71 -21.89
CA GLN A 187 -12.39 -4.86 -21.06
C GLN A 187 -13.19 -4.47 -19.81
N LEU A 188 -13.92 -3.37 -19.85
CA LEU A 188 -14.74 -2.92 -18.73
C LEU A 188 -16.01 -3.77 -18.58
N ASP A 189 -15.92 -4.82 -17.77
CA ASP A 189 -17.08 -5.57 -17.32
C ASP A 189 -17.68 -4.96 -16.03
N PRO A 190 -19.02 -4.91 -15.89
CA PRO A 190 -19.65 -4.43 -14.68
C PRO A 190 -19.27 -5.28 -13.47
N SER A 191 -18.82 -4.60 -12.42
CA SER A 191 -18.54 -5.18 -11.10
C SER A 191 -19.85 -5.34 -10.33
N VAL A 192 -20.18 -6.57 -9.94
CA VAL A 192 -21.28 -6.84 -9.00
C VAL A 192 -20.67 -7.46 -7.75
N VAL A 193 -20.84 -6.79 -6.62
CA VAL A 193 -20.47 -7.34 -5.31
C VAL A 193 -21.55 -8.34 -4.91
N ASP A 194 -21.13 -9.54 -4.53
CA ASP A 194 -22.01 -10.59 -4.04
C ASP A 194 -22.74 -10.12 -2.75
N PRO A 195 -24.09 -10.11 -2.71
CA PRO A 195 -24.87 -9.75 -1.52
C PRO A 195 -24.49 -10.56 -0.26
N GLY A 196 -24.04 -11.81 -0.40
CA GLY A 196 -23.58 -12.64 0.72
C GLY A 196 -22.32 -12.07 1.39
N VAL A 197 -21.44 -11.43 0.61
CA VAL A 197 -20.21 -10.83 1.13
C VAL A 197 -20.49 -9.54 1.90
N LEU A 198 -21.55 -8.80 1.53
CA LEU A 198 -22.00 -7.64 2.30
C LEU A 198 -22.48 -8.05 3.69
N ALA A 199 -23.26 -9.14 3.79
CA ALA A 199 -23.74 -9.64 5.08
C ALA A 199 -22.59 -10.07 6.01
N GLU A 200 -21.53 -10.68 5.46
CA GLU A 200 -20.34 -11.04 6.21
C GLU A 200 -19.54 -9.82 6.68
N ALA A 201 -19.44 -8.78 5.85
CA ALA A 201 -18.79 -7.53 6.22
C ALA A 201 -19.55 -6.83 7.37
N GLU A 202 -20.88 -6.82 7.32
CA GLU A 202 -21.74 -6.30 8.40
C GLU A 202 -21.59 -7.12 9.69
N ALA A 203 -21.55 -8.44 9.61
CA ALA A 203 -21.32 -9.32 10.76
C ALA A 203 -19.94 -9.07 11.41
N LEU A 204 -18.89 -8.98 10.59
CA LEU A 204 -17.54 -8.68 11.06
C LEU A 204 -17.45 -7.27 11.68
N PHE A 205 -18.14 -6.29 11.09
CA PHE A 205 -18.22 -4.95 11.65
C PHE A 205 -18.89 -4.97 13.03
N ALA A 206 -20.03 -5.63 13.17
CA ALA A 206 -20.76 -5.74 14.42
C ALA A 206 -19.93 -6.43 15.51
N GLU A 207 -19.27 -7.56 15.17
CA GLU A 207 -18.41 -8.31 16.07
C GLU A 207 -17.26 -7.44 16.63
N LEU A 208 -16.55 -6.73 15.75
CA LEU A 208 -15.41 -5.89 16.13
C LEU A 208 -15.83 -4.59 16.82
N ALA A 209 -17.02 -4.07 16.50
CA ALA A 209 -17.58 -2.89 17.16
C ALA A 209 -18.07 -3.23 18.58
N LEU A 210 -18.53 -4.44 18.84
CA LEU A 210 -18.97 -4.86 20.18
C LEU A 210 -17.82 -5.36 21.06
N ALA A 211 -16.67 -5.71 20.47
CA ALA A 211 -15.48 -6.21 21.17
C ALA A 211 -14.23 -5.33 20.89
N PRO A 212 -14.22 -4.05 21.30
CA PRO A 212 -13.13 -3.11 20.99
C PRO A 212 -11.76 -3.53 21.54
N GLU A 213 -11.73 -4.33 22.61
CA GLU A 213 -10.51 -4.93 23.18
C GLU A 213 -9.77 -5.83 22.20
N ARG A 214 -10.46 -6.42 21.21
CA ARG A 214 -9.82 -7.19 20.13
C ARG A 214 -9.09 -6.32 19.12
N LEU A 215 -9.29 -5.01 19.18
CA LEU A 215 -8.52 -4.00 18.44
C LEU A 215 -7.47 -3.32 19.32
N ALA A 216 -7.54 -3.47 20.65
CA ALA A 216 -6.55 -2.97 21.59
C ALA A 216 -5.30 -3.86 21.59
N PRO A 217 -4.08 -3.27 21.63
CA PRO A 217 -2.85 -4.05 21.61
C PRO A 217 -2.80 -4.93 22.86
N SER A 218 -2.28 -6.15 22.73
CA SER A 218 -1.98 -6.99 23.90
C SER A 218 -1.09 -6.19 24.85
N ARG A 219 -1.38 -6.25 26.16
CA ARG A 219 -0.65 -5.48 27.20
C ARG A 219 0.86 -5.76 27.23
N HIS A 220 1.32 -6.77 26.48
CA HIS A 220 2.69 -7.20 26.32
C HIS A 220 2.92 -7.37 24.81
N GLY A 221 3.83 -6.58 24.22
CA GLY A 221 4.20 -6.78 22.81
C GLY A 221 4.35 -5.49 22.00
N TRP A 222 5.37 -4.69 22.32
CA TRP A 222 5.97 -3.75 21.37
C TRP A 222 7.05 -4.46 20.56
N ALA A 223 6.81 -5.70 20.15
CA ALA A 223 7.71 -6.39 19.26
C ALA A 223 7.44 -5.87 17.85
N LEU A 224 8.24 -4.90 17.42
CA LEU A 224 8.45 -4.57 16.01
C LEU A 224 8.70 -5.89 15.29
N ALA A 225 7.70 -6.41 14.58
CA ALA A 225 7.87 -7.51 13.64
C ALA A 225 8.58 -6.97 12.39
N ALA A 226 9.83 -6.54 12.56
CA ALA A 226 10.78 -6.52 11.47
C ALA A 226 11.14 -8.00 11.21
N GLY A 227 10.36 -8.64 10.35
CA GLY A 227 10.73 -9.95 9.81
C GLY A 227 12.03 -9.77 9.03
N GLY A 228 13.14 -10.17 9.66
CA GLY A 228 14.44 -10.27 9.02
C GLY A 228 14.34 -11.22 7.83
N VAL A 229 14.70 -10.72 6.66
CA VAL A 229 15.15 -11.57 5.57
C VAL A 229 16.55 -12.02 5.98
N GLU A 230 16.66 -13.19 6.61
CA GLU A 230 17.95 -13.88 6.78
C GLU A 230 18.45 -14.28 5.39
N GLY A 231 19.22 -13.38 4.78
CA GLY A 231 20.13 -13.73 3.69
C GLY A 231 21.23 -14.61 4.27
N GLN A 232 21.20 -15.89 3.93
CA GLN A 232 22.37 -16.75 4.03
C GLN A 232 23.43 -16.22 3.06
N ASP A 233 24.39 -15.46 3.57
CA ASP A 233 25.65 -15.21 2.88
C ASP A 233 26.76 -15.93 3.66
N GLN A 234 27.04 -17.16 3.23
CA GLN A 234 28.32 -17.80 3.50
C GLN A 234 29.34 -17.15 2.58
N LEU A 235 30.33 -16.45 3.15
CA LEU A 235 31.72 -16.40 2.65
C LEU A 235 32.56 -15.62 3.68
N GLY A 236 33.52 -16.32 4.28
CA GLY A 236 34.36 -15.78 5.34
C GLY A 236 35.40 -14.77 4.87
N ARG A 237 35.86 -13.93 5.80
CA ARG A 237 37.27 -13.89 6.26
C ARG A 237 37.50 -12.76 7.27
N SER A 238 38.30 -13.13 8.27
CA SER A 238 39.31 -12.33 8.97
C SER A 238 38.88 -11.31 10.04
N GLN A 239 39.21 -11.71 11.26
CA GLN A 239 39.45 -10.89 12.44
C GLN A 239 40.34 -9.68 12.14
N THR A 240 39.98 -8.50 12.67
CA THR A 240 40.96 -7.61 13.34
C THR A 240 40.25 -6.76 14.39
N THR A 241 40.82 -6.78 15.58
CA THR A 241 40.45 -6.14 16.84
C THR A 241 40.74 -4.63 16.82
N LEU A 242 39.92 -3.84 17.53
CA LEU A 242 40.12 -2.49 18.14
C LEU A 242 38.73 -1.81 18.15
N GLY A 243 38.07 -1.42 19.23
CA GLY A 243 38.48 -1.12 20.60
C GLY A 243 37.85 0.23 20.98
N ALA A 244 36.82 0.21 21.83
CA ALA A 244 36.23 1.34 22.58
C ALA A 244 35.52 2.44 21.72
N GLU A 245 34.44 3.15 22.08
CA GLU A 245 33.83 3.58 23.34
C GLU A 245 32.32 3.90 23.14
N ASN A 246 31.63 4.15 24.26
CA ASN A 246 30.33 4.85 24.43
C ASN A 246 29.06 4.05 24.75
N THR A 247 29.09 3.57 25.98
CA THR A 247 28.02 3.46 26.99
C THR A 247 26.99 4.60 27.00
N CYS A 248 25.75 4.23 27.36
CA CYS A 248 24.73 5.00 28.09
C CYS A 248 24.17 6.30 27.47
N LEU A 249 22.87 6.28 27.15
CA LEU A 249 21.92 7.33 27.53
C LEU A 249 20.48 6.77 27.52
N ALA A 250 20.18 5.98 28.54
CA ALA A 250 18.82 5.79 29.01
C ALA A 250 18.49 6.94 29.98
N GLY A 251 17.37 7.63 29.73
CA GLY A 251 16.68 8.43 30.75
C GLY A 251 16.67 9.94 30.54
N ARG A 252 15.50 10.46 30.12
CA ARG A 252 14.81 11.58 30.78
C ARG A 252 13.44 11.83 30.14
N VAL A 253 12.40 11.23 30.71
CA VAL A 253 11.04 11.77 30.67
C VAL A 253 10.68 12.12 32.11
N ARG A 254 10.80 13.40 32.46
CA ARG A 254 10.11 13.99 33.60
C ARG A 254 9.79 15.46 33.30
N GLN A 255 8.53 15.78 33.58
CA GLN A 255 7.99 17.10 33.90
C GLN A 255 7.73 18.06 32.73
N LEU A 256 6.46 18.10 32.31
CA LEU A 256 5.79 19.34 31.99
C LEU A 256 4.56 19.45 32.91
N GLY A 257 4.71 20.25 33.95
CA GLY A 257 3.62 20.93 34.63
C GLY A 257 3.86 22.42 34.47
N ASN A 258 3.01 23.07 33.66
CA ASN A 258 2.34 24.33 33.95
C ASN A 258 1.33 24.61 32.83
#